data_AF-X1CLZ3-F1
#
_entry.id   AF-X1CLZ3-F1
#
_cell.length_a   1.000
_cell.length_b   1.000
_cell.length_c   1.000
_cell.angle_alpha   90.00
_cell.angle_beta   90.00
_cell.angle_gamma   90.00
#
_symmetry.space_group_name_H-M   'P 1'
#
loop_
_entity.id
_entity.type
_entity.pdbx_description
1 polymer ?
#
loop_
_entity_poly.entity_id
_entity_poly.type
_entity_poly.pdbx_seq_one_letter_code
_entity_poly.pdbx_strand_id
1 'polypeptide(L)'
;MSDKPKGVSSYRMDTLVEDILGLADTLGYDQFYLAGHDFGAMVSWNLAVQHPERLKRLAIANVPYPAVMRNYMRTHLSQMLKSWYAVFFQLPGLPERLVKVNNWQFLISAMPDDLTTKERNRYRKAWAQPDAMTSMINWYRASLRQFDL
;
A
#
# COMPACT_ATOMS: atom_id res chain seq x y z
N MET A 1 -1.23 15.96 5.54
CA MET A 1 -1.01 14.51 5.36
C MET A 1 -2.12 13.79 6.09
N SER A 2 -2.52 12.62 5.63
CA SER A 2 -3.55 11.81 6.30
C SER A 2 -3.11 11.33 7.67
N ASP A 3 -4.11 10.84 8.42
CA ASP A 3 -3.90 10.17 9.70
C ASP A 3 -3.09 8.87 9.56
N LYS A 4 -2.61 8.40 10.72
CA LYS A 4 -1.72 7.25 10.89
C LYS A 4 -2.31 6.34 11.97
N PRO A 5 -3.43 5.67 11.66
CA PRO A 5 -4.13 4.86 12.65
C PRO A 5 -3.21 3.78 13.21
N LYS A 6 -3.34 3.50 14.51
CA LYS A 6 -2.47 2.55 15.20
C LYS A 6 -2.92 1.12 14.94
N GLY A 7 -1.95 0.22 14.83
CA GLY A 7 -2.18 -1.21 14.70
C GLY A 7 -2.34 -1.68 13.26
N VAL A 8 -2.09 -2.97 13.04
CA VAL A 8 -2.13 -3.58 11.71
C VAL A 8 -3.56 -3.74 11.20
N SER A 9 -4.53 -3.94 12.10
CA SER A 9 -5.94 -4.11 11.75
C SER A 9 -6.52 -2.92 10.97
N SER A 10 -6.06 -1.70 11.25
CA SER A 10 -6.49 -0.48 10.55
C SER A 10 -6.05 -0.41 9.09
N TYR A 11 -5.20 -1.33 8.63
CA TYR A 11 -4.68 -1.38 7.25
C TYR A 11 -5.17 -2.62 6.49
N ARG A 12 -6.14 -3.35 7.05
CA ARG A 12 -6.77 -4.49 6.36
C ARG A 12 -7.56 -3.99 5.16
N MET A 13 -7.64 -4.81 4.11
CA MET A 13 -8.31 -4.42 2.86
C MET A 13 -9.80 -4.11 3.04
N ASP A 14 -10.51 -4.79 3.94
CA ASP A 14 -11.91 -4.50 4.27
C ASP A 14 -12.05 -3.07 4.84
N THR A 15 -11.26 -2.75 5.86
CA THR A 15 -11.23 -1.41 6.46
C THR A 15 -10.87 -0.32 5.44
N LEU A 16 -9.87 -0.56 4.60
CA LEU A 16 -9.45 0.42 3.60
C LEU A 16 -10.48 0.61 2.46
N VAL A 17 -11.25 -0.43 2.12
CA VAL A 17 -12.38 -0.29 1.19
C VAL A 17 -13.48 0.54 1.83
N GLU A 18 -13.82 0.27 3.09
CA GLU A 18 -14.79 1.05 3.86
C GLU A 18 -14.41 2.53 3.96
N ASP A 19 -13.12 2.85 4.15
CA ASP A 19 -12.63 4.24 4.18
C ASP A 19 -12.93 4.98 2.85
N ILE A 20 -12.76 4.31 1.70
CA ILE A 20 -13.05 4.91 0.39
C ILE A 20 -14.56 5.10 0.20
N LEU A 21 -15.37 4.13 0.62
CA LEU A 21 -16.83 4.22 0.54
C LEU A 21 -17.36 5.33 1.47
N GLY A 22 -16.89 5.38 2.71
CA GLY A 22 -17.26 6.41 3.67
C GLY A 22 -16.86 7.81 3.20
N LEU A 23 -15.70 7.95 2.55
CA LEU A 23 -15.30 9.22 1.92
C LEU A 23 -16.24 9.59 0.77
N ALA A 24 -16.59 8.65 -0.10
CA ALA A 24 -17.52 8.88 -1.20
C ALA A 24 -18.91 9.30 -0.69
N ASP A 25 -19.42 8.60 0.32
CA ASP A 25 -20.72 8.88 0.95
C ASP A 25 -20.72 10.28 1.61
N THR A 26 -19.66 10.62 2.33
CA THR A 26 -19.49 11.94 2.97
C THR A 26 -19.48 13.08 1.93
N LEU A 27 -18.97 12.80 0.72
CA LEU A 27 -18.94 13.74 -0.39
C LEU A 27 -20.21 13.71 -1.25
N GLY A 28 -21.17 12.82 -0.95
CA GLY A 28 -22.43 12.68 -1.68
C GLY A 28 -22.32 11.96 -3.03
N TYR A 29 -21.34 11.06 -3.18
CA TYR A 29 -21.14 10.29 -4.41
C TYR A 29 -21.68 8.85 -4.30
N ASP A 30 -22.87 8.62 -4.86
CA ASP A 30 -23.42 7.26 -4.98
C ASP A 30 -22.57 6.37 -5.91
N GLN A 31 -22.06 6.94 -7.00
CA GLN A 31 -21.15 6.27 -7.92
C GLN A 31 -20.00 7.18 -8.36
N PHE A 32 -18.79 6.63 -8.50
CA PHE A 32 -17.59 7.39 -8.83
C PHE A 32 -16.66 6.69 -9.82
N TYR A 33 -15.76 7.47 -10.43
CA TYR A 33 -14.63 6.94 -11.18
C TYR A 33 -13.47 6.70 -10.21
N LEU A 34 -12.84 5.53 -10.27
CA LEU A 34 -11.75 5.19 -9.37
C LEU A 34 -10.47 4.89 -10.17
N ALA A 35 -9.36 5.48 -9.73
CA ALA A 35 -8.03 5.15 -10.24
C ALA A 35 -7.15 4.69 -9.07
N GLY A 36 -6.63 3.47 -9.15
CA GLY A 36 -5.75 2.90 -8.14
C GLY A 36 -4.33 2.70 -8.67
N HIS A 37 -3.33 3.03 -7.85
CA HIS A 37 -1.91 2.76 -8.12
C HIS A 37 -1.27 2.05 -6.94
N ASP A 38 -0.41 1.05 -7.19
CA ASP A 38 0.32 0.30 -6.14
C ASP A 38 -0.66 -0.29 -5.09
N PHE A 39 -0.44 -0.12 -3.78
CA PHE A 39 -1.42 -0.54 -2.77
C PHE A 39 -2.82 0.05 -2.98
N GLY A 40 -2.92 1.26 -3.53
CA GLY A 40 -4.19 1.86 -3.92
C GLY A 40 -4.90 1.06 -5.03
N ALA A 41 -4.16 0.44 -5.96
CA ALA A 41 -4.74 -0.50 -6.93
C ALA A 41 -5.26 -1.77 -6.26
N MET A 42 -4.57 -2.26 -5.23
CA MET A 42 -5.04 -3.42 -4.47
C MET A 42 -6.36 -3.11 -3.74
N VAL A 43 -6.49 -1.93 -3.14
CA VAL A 43 -7.75 -1.47 -2.54
C VAL A 43 -8.83 -1.34 -3.62
N SER A 44 -8.53 -0.72 -4.76
CA SER A 44 -9.50 -0.56 -5.85
C SER A 44 -9.99 -1.87 -6.44
N TRP A 45 -9.12 -2.89 -6.55
CA TRP A 45 -9.55 -4.24 -6.94
C TRP A 45 -10.52 -4.85 -5.93
N ASN A 46 -10.24 -4.72 -4.63
CA ASN A 46 -11.11 -5.23 -3.58
C ASN A 46 -12.47 -4.50 -3.59
N LEU A 47 -12.48 -3.18 -3.78
CA LEU A 47 -13.71 -2.40 -3.90
C LEU A 47 -14.51 -2.84 -5.13
N ALA A 48 -13.87 -3.04 -6.28
CA ALA A 48 -14.57 -3.48 -7.49
C ALA A 48 -15.18 -4.88 -7.38
N VAL A 49 -14.59 -5.76 -6.57
CA VAL A 49 -15.14 -7.10 -6.31
C VAL A 49 -16.30 -7.06 -5.32
N GLN A 50 -16.19 -6.24 -4.26
CA GLN A 50 -17.16 -6.20 -3.16
C GLN A 50 -18.34 -5.25 -3.45
N HIS A 51 -18.08 -4.16 -4.17
CA HIS A 51 -18.99 -3.05 -4.41
C HIS A 51 -18.94 -2.54 -5.87
N PRO A 52 -19.09 -3.42 -6.88
CA PRO A 52 -19.04 -3.02 -8.30
C PRO A 52 -20.07 -1.94 -8.64
N GLU A 53 -21.21 -1.91 -7.95
CA GLU A 53 -22.29 -0.93 -8.13
C GLU A 53 -21.85 0.51 -7.83
N ARG A 54 -20.81 0.71 -7.02
CA ARG A 54 -20.28 2.03 -6.66
C ARG A 54 -19.37 2.62 -7.74
N LEU A 55 -18.97 1.84 -8.75
CA LEU A 55 -17.99 2.24 -9.75
C LEU A 55 -18.62 2.56 -11.11
N LYS A 56 -18.33 3.76 -11.62
CA LYS A 56 -18.62 4.13 -13.02
C LYS A 56 -17.57 3.54 -13.97
N ARG A 57 -16.29 3.69 -13.62
CA ARG A 57 -15.15 3.05 -14.28
C ARG A 57 -13.99 2.89 -13.30
N LEU A 58 -13.11 1.94 -13.60
CA LEU A 58 -11.91 1.66 -12.84
C LEU A 58 -10.67 1.74 -13.74
N ALA A 59 -9.66 2.48 -13.31
CA ALA A 59 -8.31 2.45 -13.87
C ALA A 59 -7.33 1.85 -12.84
N ILE A 60 -6.49 0.92 -13.28
CA ILE A 60 -5.50 0.26 -12.44
C ILE A 60 -4.11 0.49 -13.03
N ALA A 61 -3.21 0.98 -12.19
CA ALA A 61 -1.80 1.13 -12.50
C ALA A 61 -0.96 0.29 -11.53
N ASN A 62 -0.08 -0.53 -12.09
CA ASN A 62 1.02 -1.16 -11.34
C ASN A 62 0.66 -2.21 -10.25
N VAL A 63 -0.47 -2.92 -10.35
CA VAL A 63 -0.75 -4.17 -9.58
C VAL A 63 -1.71 -5.06 -10.38
N PRO A 64 -1.37 -6.34 -10.66
CA PRO A 64 -2.31 -7.26 -11.32
C PRO A 64 -3.46 -7.64 -10.39
N TYR A 65 -4.55 -8.17 -10.97
CA TYR A 65 -5.68 -8.69 -10.18
C TYR A 65 -5.20 -9.69 -9.10
N PRO A 66 -5.65 -9.61 -7.83
CA PRO A 66 -5.07 -10.38 -6.72
C PRO A 66 -5.01 -11.90 -6.93
N ALA A 67 -6.03 -12.50 -7.56
CA ALA A 67 -6.03 -13.93 -7.85
C ALA A 67 -4.94 -14.31 -8.87
N VAL A 68 -4.71 -13.47 -9.88
CA VAL A 68 -3.65 -13.66 -10.87
C VAL A 68 -2.29 -13.53 -10.21
N MET A 69 -2.09 -12.52 -9.36
CA MET A 69 -0.84 -12.34 -8.61
C MET A 69 -0.53 -13.57 -7.74
N ARG A 70 -1.53 -14.07 -7.00
CA ARG A 70 -1.37 -15.24 -6.13
C ARG A 70 -0.98 -16.49 -6.91
N ASN A 71 -1.65 -16.76 -8.02
CA ASN A 71 -1.35 -17.90 -8.87
C ASN A 71 0.05 -17.80 -9.49
N TYR A 72 0.43 -16.60 -9.94
CA TYR A 72 1.76 -16.37 -10.51
C TYR A 72 2.87 -16.57 -9.49
N MET A 73 2.74 -16.01 -8.27
CA MET A 73 3.73 -16.21 -7.20
C MET A 73 3.90 -17.67 -6.81
N ARG A 74 2.82 -18.46 -6.77
CA ARG A 74 2.89 -19.91 -6.45
C ARG A 74 3.62 -20.75 -7.49
N THR A 75 3.68 -20.26 -8.72
CA THR A 75 4.26 -20.98 -9.87
C THR A 75 5.63 -20.45 -10.29
N HIS A 76 6.01 -19.25 -9.81
CA HIS A 76 7.24 -18.57 -10.21
C HIS A 76 8.06 -18.15 -8.99
N LEU A 77 9.00 -19.01 -8.59
CA LEU A 77 9.95 -18.76 -7.49
C LEU A 77 10.73 -17.44 -7.67
N SER A 78 11.07 -17.08 -8.91
CA SER A 78 11.76 -15.82 -9.22
C SER A 78 10.97 -14.59 -8.80
N GLN A 79 9.63 -14.62 -8.91
CA GLN A 79 8.78 -13.53 -8.44
C GLN A 79 8.67 -13.51 -6.91
N MET A 80 8.61 -14.66 -6.27
CA MET A 80 8.64 -14.74 -4.80
C MET A 80 9.93 -14.12 -4.24
N LEU A 81 11.08 -14.43 -4.84
CA LEU A 81 12.38 -13.85 -4.46
C LEU A 81 12.41 -12.34 -4.66
N LYS A 82 11.84 -11.82 -5.75
CA LYS A 82 11.69 -10.36 -5.95
C LYS A 82 10.78 -9.70 -4.92
N SER A 83 9.91 -10.46 -4.25
CA SER A 83 8.95 -9.98 -3.24
C SER A 83 9.46 -10.18 -1.81
N TRP A 84 10.75 -10.47 -1.61
CA TRP A 84 11.34 -10.74 -0.28
C TRP A 84 11.05 -9.65 0.76
N TYR A 85 10.96 -8.39 0.33
CA TYR A 85 10.75 -7.24 1.19
C TYR A 85 9.40 -7.32 1.92
N ALA A 86 8.38 -7.93 1.32
CA ALA A 86 7.06 -8.11 1.96
C ALA A 86 7.15 -8.99 3.21
N VAL A 87 8.01 -10.03 3.17
CA VAL A 87 8.31 -10.90 4.31
C VAL A 87 9.19 -10.18 5.33
N PHE A 88 10.23 -9.47 4.87
CA PHE A 88 11.08 -8.65 5.75
C PHE A 88 10.26 -7.66 6.59
N PHE A 89 9.24 -7.03 6.00
CA PHE A 89 8.34 -6.10 6.69
C PHE A 89 7.45 -6.72 7.76
N GLN A 90 7.38 -8.06 7.86
CA GLN A 90 6.68 -8.74 8.95
C GLN A 90 7.46 -8.73 10.26
N LEU A 91 8.78 -8.54 10.22
CA LEU A 91 9.64 -8.55 11.41
C LEU A 91 9.29 -7.36 12.33
N PRO A 92 9.08 -7.59 13.63
CA PRO A 92 8.68 -6.53 14.55
C PRO A 92 9.85 -5.58 14.84
N GLY A 93 9.66 -4.29 14.58
CA GLY A 93 10.57 -3.21 14.95
C GLY A 93 11.87 -3.11 14.14
N LEU A 94 12.33 -4.20 13.50
CA LEU A 94 13.55 -4.21 12.70
C LEU A 94 13.42 -3.34 11.44
N PRO A 95 12.37 -3.48 10.60
CA PRO A 95 12.22 -2.62 9.42
C PRO A 95 12.12 -1.15 9.77
N GLU A 96 11.34 -0.78 10.80
CA GLU A 96 11.18 0.60 11.24
C GLU A 96 12.50 1.27 11.61
N ARG A 97 13.47 0.51 12.13
CA ARG A 97 14.81 1.00 12.46
C ARG A 97 15.70 1.07 11.23
N LEU A 98 15.73 0.00 10.43
CA LEU A 98 16.62 -0.11 9.27
C LEU A 98 16.28 0.91 8.17
N VAL A 99 15.00 1.15 7.88
CA VAL A 99 14.60 2.10 6.82
C VAL A 99 14.95 3.55 7.15
N LYS A 100 15.20 3.88 8.42
CA LYS A 100 15.58 5.23 8.86
C LYS A 100 17.09 5.48 8.76
N VAL A 101 17.90 4.43 8.65
CA VAL A 101 19.37 4.53 8.59
C VAL A 101 19.80 5.42 7.41
N ASN A 102 20.86 6.21 7.62
CA ASN A 102 21.40 7.13 6.63
C ASN A 102 20.35 8.08 6.04
N ASN A 103 19.42 8.59 6.86
CA ASN A 103 18.41 9.55 6.42
C ASN A 103 17.51 9.00 5.29
N TRP A 104 16.97 7.80 5.52
CA TRP A 104 16.12 7.04 4.60
C TRP A 104 16.76 6.72 3.26
N GLN A 105 18.10 6.57 3.22
CA GLN A 105 18.83 6.38 1.97
C GLN A 105 18.36 5.15 1.19
N PHE A 106 17.99 4.07 1.88
CA PHE A 106 17.45 2.86 1.25
C PHE A 106 16.19 3.17 0.41
N LEU A 107 15.26 3.96 0.93
CA LEU A 107 14.05 4.34 0.21
C LEU A 107 14.35 5.31 -0.92
N ILE A 108 15.30 6.23 -0.71
CA ILE A 108 15.73 7.18 -1.73
C ILE A 108 16.44 6.49 -2.90
N SER A 109 17.25 5.47 -2.65
CA SER A 109 17.92 4.69 -3.70
C SER A 109 16.96 3.81 -4.50
N ALA A 110 15.76 3.54 -3.98
CA ALA A 110 14.71 2.83 -4.71
C ALA A 110 13.82 3.74 -5.56
N MET A 111 14.03 5.07 -5.49
CA MET A 111 13.29 6.04 -6.29
C MET A 111 13.96 6.31 -7.64
N PRO A 112 13.21 6.81 -8.65
CA PRO A 112 13.78 7.26 -9.91
C PRO A 112 14.96 8.23 -9.74
N ASP A 113 15.96 8.12 -10.61
CA ASP A 113 17.21 8.89 -10.52
C ASP A 113 17.02 10.37 -10.86
N ASP A 114 16.00 10.70 -11.67
CA ASP A 114 15.66 12.03 -12.15
C ASP A 114 14.98 12.93 -11.09
N LEU A 115 14.62 12.39 -9.92
CA LEU A 115 14.10 13.20 -8.83
C LEU A 115 15.14 14.20 -8.31
N THR A 116 14.74 15.47 -8.30
CA THR A 116 15.54 16.56 -7.75
C THR A 116 15.78 16.37 -6.25
N THR A 117 16.85 16.99 -5.72
CA THR A 117 17.11 17.02 -4.27
C THR A 117 15.92 17.58 -3.48
N LYS A 118 15.21 18.57 -4.04
CA LYS A 118 14.02 19.15 -3.43
C LYS A 118 12.89 18.11 -3.29
N GLU A 119 12.67 17.29 -4.31
CA GLU A 119 11.66 16.23 -4.30
C GLU A 119 12.03 15.12 -3.33
N ARG A 120 13.28 14.64 -3.36
CA ARG A 120 13.79 13.65 -2.39
C ARG A 120 13.62 14.13 -0.95
N ASN A 121 13.85 15.42 -0.70
CA ASN A 121 13.66 16.02 0.62
C ASN A 121 12.19 16.14 1.03
N ARG A 122 11.24 16.27 0.08
CA ARG A 122 9.80 16.20 0.39
C ARG A 122 9.42 14.82 0.90
N TYR A 123 9.92 13.76 0.28
CA TYR A 123 9.70 12.38 0.75
C TYR A 123 10.31 12.15 2.13
N ARG A 124 11.56 12.58 2.37
CA ARG A 124 12.16 12.50 3.71
C ARG A 124 11.33 13.22 4.77
N LYS A 125 10.82 14.42 4.48
CA LYS A 125 9.93 15.16 5.40
C LYS A 125 8.63 14.41 5.69
N ALA A 126 8.07 13.71 4.69
CA ALA A 126 6.89 12.86 4.87
C ALA A 126 7.19 11.66 5.78
N TRP A 127 8.31 11.00 5.55
CA TRP A 127 8.74 9.81 6.28
C TRP A 127 9.21 10.08 7.71
N ALA A 128 9.69 11.30 7.95
CA ALA A 128 10.11 11.77 9.27
C ALA A 128 8.92 12.10 10.19
N GLN A 129 7.70 12.21 9.67
CA GLN A 129 6.53 12.42 10.51
C GLN A 129 6.36 11.27 11.52
N PRO A 130 5.91 11.57 12.76
CA PRO A 130 5.59 10.53 13.74
C PRO A 130 4.72 9.44 13.12
N ASP A 131 5.04 8.18 13.43
CA ASP A 131 4.33 6.98 12.99
C ASP A 131 4.29 6.71 11.47
N ALA A 132 4.88 7.55 10.61
CA ALA A 132 4.75 7.41 9.16
C ALA A 132 5.36 6.10 8.64
N MET A 133 6.57 5.75 9.08
CA MET A 133 7.23 4.49 8.69
C MET A 133 6.45 3.27 9.16
N THR A 134 6.01 3.27 10.42
CA THR A 134 5.22 2.17 10.99
C THR A 134 3.91 2.01 10.23
N SER A 135 3.24 3.11 9.90
CA SER A 135 2.02 3.12 9.10
C SER A 135 2.24 2.52 7.71
N MET A 136 3.28 2.97 7.00
CA MET A 136 3.64 2.44 5.69
C MET A 136 3.95 0.94 5.73
N ILE A 137 4.69 0.49 6.75
CA ILE A 137 5.00 -0.93 6.96
C ILE A 137 3.74 -1.75 7.28
N ASN A 138 2.78 -1.16 7.99
CA ASN A 138 1.55 -1.85 8.34
C ASN A 138 0.69 -2.23 7.12
N TRP A 139 0.78 -1.51 5.99
CA TRP A 139 0.16 -1.94 4.72
C TRP A 139 0.68 -3.31 4.27
N TYR A 140 2.00 -3.55 4.36
CA TYR A 140 2.59 -4.87 4.07
C TYR A 140 2.23 -5.93 5.11
N ARG A 141 2.13 -5.53 6.38
CA ARG A 141 1.73 -6.46 7.45
C ARG A 141 0.29 -6.91 7.29
N ALA A 142 -0.62 -5.99 7.02
CA ALA A 142 -2.02 -6.29 6.85
C ALA A 142 -2.27 -7.13 5.59
N SER A 143 -1.57 -6.82 4.48
CA SER A 143 -1.75 -7.57 3.23
C SER A 143 -1.33 -9.03 3.35
N LEU A 144 -0.23 -9.34 4.06
CA LEU A 144 0.20 -10.73 4.24
C LEU A 144 -0.55 -11.47 5.34
N ARG A 145 -1.01 -10.77 6.38
CA ARG A 145 -1.75 -11.39 7.51
C ARG A 145 -3.24 -11.60 7.22
N GLN A 146 -3.77 -11.03 6.13
CA GLN A 146 -5.11 -11.34 5.64
C GLN A 146 -5.18 -12.69 4.89
N PHE A 147 -4.04 -13.24 4.51
CA PHE A 147 -3.98 -14.59 3.97
C PHE A 147 -3.75 -15.56 5.13
N ASP A 148 -4.81 -15.86 5.87
CA ASP A 148 -4.85 -17.10 6.62
C ASP A 148 -4.61 -18.24 5.61
N LEU A 149 -3.48 -18.93 5.77
CA LEU A 149 -3.17 -20.18 5.07
C LEU A 149 -4.02 -21.31 5.62
#